data_AF-A0A9D1XMU5-F1
#
_entry.id   AF-A0A9D1XMU5-F1
#
_cell.length_a   1.000
_cell.length_b   1.000
_cell.length_c   1.000
_cell.angle_alpha   90.00
_cell.angle_beta   90.00
_cell.angle_gamma   90.00
#
_symmetry.space_group_name_H-M   'P 1'
#
loop_
_entity.id
_entity.type
_entity.pdbx_description
1 polymer ?
#
loop_
_entity_poly.entity_id
_entity_poly.type
_entity_poly.pdbx_seq_one_letter_code
_entity_poly.pdbx_strand_id
1 'polypeptide(L)'
;MKEKRKNSKITFIILSFMFAILIMLVAIKFINNPVNDLRIGWISHEQSNMLTADYSYFTGTEMHNMKGTNTNLNIDVETKKGSLEITLKDSDKNLLFSEVISKTTSFNIDVPEDVIVSISGKEHDGGFKISY
;
A
#
# COMPACT_ATOMS: atom_id res chain seq x y z
N MET A 1 -35.12 50.53 16.20
CA MET A 1 -34.76 49.58 15.12
C MET A 1 -34.33 48.28 15.78
N LYS A 2 -35.10 47.19 15.67
CA LYS A 2 -34.75 45.90 16.32
C LYS A 2 -33.72 45.16 15.47
N GLU A 3 -32.49 45.04 15.95
CA GLU A 3 -31.51 44.14 15.34
C GLU A 3 -32.00 42.69 15.45
N LYS A 4 -32.12 42.01 14.30
CA LYS A 4 -32.29 40.55 14.24
C LYS A 4 -31.00 39.92 14.75
N ARG A 5 -31.00 39.42 15.99
CA ARG A 5 -29.92 38.54 16.50
C ARG A 5 -29.77 37.35 15.54
N LYS A 6 -28.72 37.38 14.72
CA LYS A 6 -28.36 36.28 13.83
C LYS A 6 -28.00 35.08 14.70
N ASN A 7 -28.71 33.98 14.50
CA ASN A 7 -28.69 32.82 15.39
C ASN A 7 -27.30 32.15 15.34
N SER A 8 -26.43 32.46 16.31
CA SER A 8 -25.00 32.08 16.31
C SER A 8 -24.76 30.58 16.14
N LYS A 9 -25.69 29.76 16.63
CA LYS A 9 -25.68 28.29 16.46
C LYS A 9 -25.69 27.85 14.99
N ILE A 10 -26.41 28.57 14.12
CA ILE A 10 -26.47 28.26 12.68
C ILE A 10 -25.11 28.55 12.03
N THR A 11 -24.45 29.64 12.44
CA THR A 11 -23.10 29.97 11.96
C THR A 11 -22.07 28.91 12.34
N PHE A 12 -22.15 28.37 13.57
CA PHE A 12 -21.27 27.28 14.02
C PHE A 12 -21.50 25.97 13.24
N ILE A 13 -22.76 25.63 12.93
CA ILE A 13 -23.08 24.43 12.14
C ILE A 13 -22.52 24.55 10.73
N ILE A 14 -22.69 25.71 10.08
CA ILE A 14 -22.17 25.95 8.73
C ILE A 14 -20.64 25.87 8.71
N LEU A 15 -19.97 26.45 9.71
CA LEU A 15 -18.51 26.43 9.80
C LEU A 15 -17.97 25.01 10.04
N SER A 16 -18.62 24.23 10.90
CA SER A 16 -18.28 22.82 11.15
C SER A 16 -18.44 21.98 9.89
N PHE A 17 -19.54 22.18 9.16
CA PHE A 17 -19.80 21.47 7.91
C PHE A 17 -18.77 21.81 6.82
N MET A 18 -18.39 23.08 6.67
CA MET A 18 -17.32 23.48 5.76
C MET A 18 -15.97 22.86 6.12
N PHE A 19 -15.65 22.78 7.42
CA PHE A 19 -14.41 22.17 7.88
C PHE A 19 -14.38 20.66 7.61
N ALA A 20 -15.50 19.96 7.82
CA ALA A 20 -15.64 18.55 7.48
C ALA A 20 -15.44 18.28 5.98
N ILE A 21 -16.01 19.13 5.10
CA ILE A 21 -15.80 19.05 3.65
C ILE A 21 -14.32 19.25 3.30
N LEU A 22 -13.65 20.21 3.94
CA LEU A 22 -12.23 20.49 3.68
C LEU A 22 -11.34 19.29 4.05
N ILE A 23 -11.60 18.65 5.20
CA ILE A 23 -10.90 17.42 5.61
C ILE A 23 -11.15 16.30 4.60
N MET A 24 -12.39 16.13 4.14
CA MET A 24 -12.75 15.11 3.15
C MET A 24 -12.04 15.34 1.81
N LEU A 25 -11.94 16.60 1.34
CA LEU A 25 -11.23 16.95 0.10
C LEU A 25 -9.71 16.71 0.21
N VAL A 26 -9.11 16.96 1.37
CA VAL A 26 -7.69 16.64 1.62
C VAL A 26 -7.49 15.12 1.63
N ALA A 27 -8.38 14.36 2.25
CA ALA A 27 -8.31 12.90 2.23
C ALA A 27 -8.40 12.31 0.81
N ILE A 28 -9.24 12.88 -0.06
CA ILE A 28 -9.37 12.43 -1.46
C ILE A 28 -8.07 12.66 -2.26
N LYS A 29 -7.31 13.74 -1.98
CA LYS A 29 -6.02 13.99 -2.64
C LYS A 29 -4.94 12.97 -2.28
N PHE A 30 -5.05 12.27 -1.15
CA PHE A 30 -4.16 11.16 -0.79
C PHE A 30 -4.60 9.81 -1.42
N ILE A 31 -5.83 9.71 -1.94
CA ILE A 31 -6.38 8.46 -2.48
C ILE A 31 -6.14 8.36 -4.00
N ASN A 32 -6.04 9.49 -4.71
CA ASN A 32 -5.93 9.50 -6.17
C ASN A 32 -4.57 10.04 -6.65
N ASN A 33 -3.47 9.35 -6.31
CA ASN A 33 -2.36 9.32 -7.27
C ASN A 33 -2.77 8.31 -8.34
N PRO A 34 -3.05 8.73 -9.59
CA PRO A 34 -3.03 7.79 -10.70
C PRO A 34 -1.58 7.33 -10.83
N VAL A 35 -1.21 6.28 -10.08
CA VAL A 35 0.01 5.54 -10.37
C VAL A 35 -0.32 4.84 -11.68
N ASN A 36 0.31 5.27 -12.76
CA ASN A 36 0.21 4.55 -14.02
C ASN A 36 0.90 3.21 -13.80
N ASP A 37 0.14 2.21 -13.38
CA ASP A 37 0.63 0.85 -13.21
C ASP A 37 1.01 0.31 -14.59
N LEU A 38 2.31 0.16 -14.83
CA LEU A 38 2.85 -0.40 -16.05
C LEU A 38 3.63 -1.67 -15.72
N ARG A 39 3.24 -2.76 -16.39
CA ARG A 39 3.89 -4.06 -16.26
C ARG A 39 4.23 -4.58 -17.65
N ILE A 40 5.48 -4.97 -17.86
CA ILE A 40 5.97 -5.51 -19.12
C ILE A 40 6.65 -6.85 -18.84
N GLY A 41 6.30 -7.87 -19.62
CA GLY A 41 6.85 -9.21 -19.47
C GLY A 41 6.39 -9.94 -18.20
N TRP A 42 5.24 -9.54 -17.64
CA TRP A 42 4.74 -10.01 -16.35
C TRP A 42 4.19 -11.44 -16.42
N ILE A 43 4.76 -12.31 -15.60
CA ILE A 43 4.27 -13.66 -15.33
C ILE A 43 4.14 -13.79 -13.82
N SER A 44 2.94 -14.07 -13.32
CA SER A 44 2.71 -14.22 -11.88
C SER A 44 1.92 -15.47 -11.53
N HIS A 45 2.10 -15.90 -10.29
CA HIS A 45 1.34 -16.97 -9.67
C HIS A 45 0.97 -16.55 -8.24
N GLU A 46 -0.30 -16.66 -7.91
CA GLU A 46 -0.87 -16.21 -6.63
C GLU A 46 -1.71 -17.33 -6.00
N GLN A 47 -1.42 -17.59 -4.74
CA GLN A 47 -2.14 -18.47 -3.83
C GLN A 47 -2.28 -17.76 -2.49
N SER A 48 -3.16 -18.24 -1.60
CA SER A 48 -3.37 -17.58 -0.30
C SER A 48 -2.08 -17.39 0.48
N ASN A 49 -1.14 -18.33 0.40
CA ASN A 49 0.12 -18.32 1.15
C ASN A 49 1.35 -17.99 0.30
N MET A 50 1.21 -17.68 -0.99
CA MET A 50 2.34 -17.46 -1.89
C MET A 50 1.99 -16.49 -3.01
N LEU A 51 2.89 -15.55 -3.27
CA LEU A 51 2.87 -14.64 -4.40
C LEU A 51 4.22 -14.69 -5.10
N THR A 52 4.21 -14.86 -6.41
CA THR A 52 5.43 -14.86 -7.22
C THR A 52 5.19 -14.07 -8.49
N ALA A 53 6.17 -13.26 -8.90
CA ALA A 53 6.14 -12.56 -10.17
C ALA A 53 7.55 -12.42 -10.76
N ASP A 54 7.66 -12.67 -12.06
CA ASP A 54 8.83 -12.36 -12.88
C ASP A 54 8.40 -11.37 -13.97
N TYR A 55 9.22 -10.35 -14.23
CA TYR A 55 8.91 -9.29 -15.18
C TYR A 55 10.16 -8.57 -15.69
N SER A 56 10.01 -7.82 -16.78
CA SER A 56 11.07 -6.96 -17.33
C SER A 56 10.92 -5.49 -16.94
N TYR A 57 9.72 -5.07 -16.53
CA TYR A 57 9.48 -3.72 -16.05
C TYR A 57 8.22 -3.68 -15.18
N PHE A 58 8.35 -3.05 -14.01
CA PHE A 58 7.24 -2.75 -13.11
C PHE A 58 7.38 -1.33 -12.54
N THR A 59 6.37 -0.51 -12.78
CA THR A 59 6.12 0.73 -12.03
C THR A 59 4.66 0.70 -11.58
N GLY A 60 4.38 0.97 -10.32
CA GLY A 60 3.04 0.76 -9.79
C GLY A 60 3.03 0.30 -8.34
N THR A 61 1.83 0.10 -7.79
CA THR A 61 1.67 -0.49 -6.46
C THR A 61 0.60 -1.57 -6.48
N GLU A 62 0.92 -2.73 -5.94
CA GLU A 62 -0.03 -3.82 -5.71
C GLU A 62 -0.23 -4.06 -4.22
N MET A 63 -1.41 -4.57 -3.87
CA MET A 63 -1.75 -4.95 -2.51
C MET A 63 -2.41 -6.33 -2.51
N HIS A 64 -1.91 -7.23 -1.67
CA HIS A 64 -2.38 -8.60 -1.55
C HIS A 64 -2.64 -8.92 -0.09
N ASN A 65 -3.70 -9.69 0.18
CA ASN A 65 -3.90 -10.30 1.49
C ASN A 65 -3.35 -11.71 1.41
N MET A 66 -2.36 -12.02 2.25
CA MET A 66 -1.77 -13.35 2.32
C MET A 66 -2.13 -14.01 3.66
N LYS A 67 -2.43 -15.30 3.58
CA LYS A 67 -2.73 -16.17 4.72
C LYS A 67 -1.87 -17.43 4.69
N GLY A 68 -1.21 -17.73 5.80
CA GLY A 68 -0.41 -18.93 6.01
C GLY A 68 -0.77 -19.65 7.31
N THR A 69 -0.33 -20.90 7.43
CA THR A 69 -0.44 -21.69 8.67
C THR A 69 0.76 -21.51 9.60
N ASN A 70 1.76 -20.73 9.16
CA ASN A 70 3.04 -20.53 9.81
C ASN A 70 3.19 -19.04 10.15
N THR A 71 4.03 -18.69 11.12
CA THR A 71 4.26 -17.30 11.54
C THR A 71 5.52 -16.69 10.95
N ASN A 72 5.96 -17.17 9.79
CA ASN A 72 7.22 -16.75 9.17
C ASN A 72 6.99 -16.55 7.67
N LEU A 73 7.37 -15.37 7.17
CA LEU A 73 7.22 -15.00 5.77
C LEU A 73 8.59 -14.81 5.14
N ASN A 74 8.87 -15.58 4.10
CA ASN A 74 10.06 -15.45 3.28
C ASN A 74 9.77 -14.49 2.12
N ILE A 75 10.68 -13.57 1.88
CA ILE A 75 10.64 -12.60 0.79
C ILE A 75 11.97 -12.71 0.03
N ASP A 76 11.92 -13.16 -1.21
CA ASP A 76 13.05 -13.14 -2.14
C ASP A 76 12.78 -12.10 -3.23
N VAL A 77 13.76 -11.23 -3.50
CA VAL A 77 13.66 -10.22 -4.56
C VAL A 77 14.88 -10.31 -5.45
N GLU A 78 14.66 -10.50 -6.75
CA GLU A 78 15.67 -10.33 -7.78
C GLU A 78 15.58 -8.90 -8.33
N THR A 79 16.70 -8.17 -8.34
CA THR A 79 16.75 -6.81 -8.91
C THR A 79 17.88 -6.68 -9.90
N LYS A 80 17.54 -6.41 -11.16
CA LYS A 80 18.48 -6.03 -12.22
C LYS A 80 18.60 -4.51 -12.32
N LYS A 81 17.48 -3.79 -12.20
CA LYS A 81 17.40 -2.33 -12.27
C LYS A 81 16.22 -1.80 -11.46
N GLY A 82 16.29 -0.53 -11.08
CA GLY A 82 15.20 0.18 -10.40
C GLY A 82 15.14 -0.17 -8.92
N SER A 83 13.96 0.01 -8.33
CA SER A 83 13.74 -0.36 -6.92
C SER A 83 12.34 -0.90 -6.70
N LEU A 84 12.24 -1.86 -5.78
CA LEU A 84 10.99 -2.44 -5.30
C LEU A 84 10.85 -2.14 -3.82
N GLU A 85 9.75 -1.55 -3.39
CA GLU A 85 9.41 -1.42 -1.97
C GLU A 85 8.42 -2.51 -1.59
N ILE A 86 8.69 -3.23 -0.50
CA ILE A 86 7.77 -4.20 0.08
C ILE A 86 7.41 -3.74 1.48
N THR A 87 6.12 -3.60 1.74
CA THR A 87 5.56 -3.26 3.04
C THR A 87 4.63 -4.36 3.52
N LEU A 88 4.80 -4.83 4.76
CA LEU A 88 3.92 -5.78 5.42
C LEU A 88 3.16 -5.10 6.55
N LYS A 89 1.86 -5.35 6.62
CA LYS A 89 1.00 -4.93 7.73
C LYS A 89 0.18 -6.09 8.25
N ASP A 90 -0.19 -6.05 9.52
CA ASP A 90 -1.20 -6.96 10.07
C ASP A 90 -2.62 -6.56 9.65
N SER A 91 -3.61 -7.34 10.07
CA SER A 91 -5.04 -7.09 9.83
C SER A 91 -5.54 -5.75 10.41
N ASP A 92 -4.89 -5.26 11.46
CA ASP A 92 -5.18 -3.98 12.11
C ASP A 92 -4.43 -2.80 11.47
N LYS A 93 -3.70 -3.06 10.37
CA LYS A 93 -2.87 -2.13 9.59
C LYS A 93 -1.64 -1.61 10.34
N ASN A 94 -1.22 -2.27 11.41
CA ASN A 94 0.05 -1.96 12.06
C ASN A 94 1.19 -2.40 11.14
N LEU A 95 2.24 -1.58 11.08
CA LEU A 95 3.41 -1.85 10.26
C LEU A 95 4.25 -2.97 10.91
N LEU A 96 4.52 -4.03 10.15
CA LEU A 96 5.37 -5.14 10.55
C LEU A 96 6.76 -5.05 9.91
N PHE A 97 6.81 -4.66 8.64
CA PHE A 97 8.03 -4.57 7.85
C PHE A 97 7.87 -3.53 6.72
N SER A 98 8.94 -2.81 6.39
CA SER A 98 8.99 -1.96 5.19
C SER A 98 10.43 -1.83 4.74
N GLU A 99 10.73 -2.15 3.49
CA GLU A 99 12.07 -2.00 2.94
C GLU A 99 12.05 -1.59 1.47
N VAL A 100 12.95 -0.69 1.08
CA VAL A 100 13.18 -0.29 -0.32
C VAL A 100 14.41 -1.03 -0.84
N ILE A 101 14.18 -1.89 -1.83
CA ILE A 101 15.13 -2.87 -2.33
C ILE A 101 15.60 -2.45 -3.72
N SER A 102 16.92 -2.25 -3.88
CA SER A 102 17.55 -1.86 -5.16
C SER A 102 18.60 -2.86 -5.64
N LYS A 103 18.74 -4.00 -4.95
CA LYS A 103 19.66 -5.10 -5.24
C LYS A 103 18.99 -6.42 -4.88
N THR A 104 19.41 -7.51 -5.53
CA THR A 104 18.95 -8.86 -5.19
C THR A 104 19.23 -9.16 -3.72
N THR A 105 18.21 -9.57 -2.97
CA THR A 105 18.27 -9.83 -1.54
C THR A 105 17.11 -10.73 -1.10
N SER A 106 17.21 -11.26 0.12
CA SER A 106 16.17 -12.06 0.76
C SER A 106 15.94 -11.62 2.20
N PHE A 107 14.72 -11.80 2.69
CA PHE A 107 14.30 -11.55 4.06
C PHE A 107 13.50 -12.74 4.59
N ASN A 108 13.60 -12.94 5.90
CA ASN A 108 12.81 -13.89 6.65
C ASN A 108 12.26 -13.14 7.87
N ILE A 109 10.94 -12.96 7.93
CA ILE A 109 10.28 -12.06 8.87
C ILE A 109 9.23 -12.84 9.66
N ASP A 110 9.25 -12.72 10.97
CA ASP A 110 8.18 -13.27 11.82
C ASP A 110 6.94 -12.37 11.73
N VAL A 111 5.82 -12.96 11.31
CA VAL A 111 4.55 -12.27 11.06
C VAL A 111 3.36 -13.12 11.50
N PRO A 112 2.17 -12.53 11.76
CA PRO A 112 0.96 -13.30 11.98
C PRO A 112 0.53 -14.10 10.73
N GLU A 113 -0.40 -15.03 10.93
CA GLU A 113 -0.97 -15.89 9.89
C GLU A 113 -1.73 -15.13 8.79
N ASP A 114 -2.09 -13.86 9.02
CA ASP A 114 -2.79 -13.00 8.06
C ASP A 114 -2.05 -11.66 7.94
N VAL A 115 -1.59 -11.33 6.74
CA VAL A 115 -0.86 -10.09 6.46
C VAL A 115 -1.34 -9.42 5.18
N ILE A 116 -1.27 -8.10 5.18
CA ILE A 116 -1.44 -7.26 4.00
C ILE A 116 -0.05 -6.94 3.46
N VAL A 117 0.23 -7.41 2.25
CA VAL A 117 1.48 -7.17 1.53
C VAL A 117 1.25 -6.07 0.49
N SER A 118 2.02 -5.00 0.55
CA SER A 118 2.06 -3.95 -0.46
C SER A 118 3.39 -4.02 -1.20
N ILE A 119 3.36 -4.05 -2.53
CA ILE A 119 4.54 -4.16 -3.39
C ILE A 119 4.54 -2.98 -4.35
N SER A 120 5.54 -2.13 -4.28
CA SER A 120 5.62 -0.90 -5.08
C SER A 120 6.87 -0.87 -5.94
N GLY A 121 6.69 -0.90 -7.26
CA GLY A 121 7.77 -0.81 -8.24
C GLY A 121 8.04 0.63 -8.63
N LYS A 122 9.32 0.98 -8.74
CA LYS A 122 9.79 2.21 -9.39
C LYS A 122 10.76 1.86 -10.50
N GLU A 123 10.21 1.66 -11.69
CA GLU A 123 10.94 1.21 -12.88
C GLU A 123 11.77 -0.07 -12.62
N HIS A 124 11.21 -1.00 -11.85
CA HIS A 124 11.91 -2.20 -11.39
C HIS A 124 11.94 -3.27 -12.48
N ASP A 125 13.10 -3.90 -12.66
CA ASP A 125 13.32 -5.05 -13.56
C ASP A 125 13.86 -6.21 -12.72
N GLY A 126 13.20 -7.36 -12.79
CA GLY A 126 13.51 -8.54 -11.99
C GLY A 126 12.24 -9.31 -11.61
N GLY A 127 12.17 -9.71 -10.35
CA GLY A 127 11.07 -10.52 -9.86
C GLY A 127 11.06 -10.60 -8.33
N PHE A 128 10.00 -11.17 -7.80
CA PHE A 128 9.89 -11.44 -6.37
C PHE A 128 9.13 -12.73 -6.11
N LYS A 129 9.43 -13.33 -4.96
CA LYS A 129 8.68 -14.43 -4.37
C LYS A 129 8.44 -14.13 -2.90
N ILE A 130 7.18 -14.17 -2.49
CA ILE A 130 6.75 -13.97 -1.11
C ILE A 130 5.95 -15.21 -0.72
N SER A 131 6.32 -15.89 0.36
CA SER A 131 5.62 -17.10 0.80
C SER A 131 5.77 -17.37 2.28
N TYR A 132 4.70 -17.90 2.89
CA TYR A 132 4.72 -18.50 4.22
C TYR A 132 5.43 -19.86 4.26
#